data_AF-A0A9D6CYJ6-F1
#
_entry.id   AF-A0A9D6CYJ6-F1
#
_cell.length_a   1.000
_cell.length_b   1.000
_cell.length_c   1.000
_cell.angle_alpha   90.00
_cell.angle_beta   90.00
_cell.angle_gamma   90.00
#
_symmetry.space_group_name_H-M   'P 1'
#
loop_
_entity.id
_entity.type
_entity.pdbx_description
1 polymer ?
#
loop_
_entity_poly.entity_id
_entity_poly.type
_entity_poly.pdbx_seq_one_letter_code
_entity_poly.pdbx_strand_id
1 'polypeptide(L)'
;MLVRLLLPLLLCLFAQTAYARQLGWKADTSGYYARYTISWQDFAGQSQTLSFEVENNYVEQAQQDSRKLDTRAAMQAAYVKAVKEARRAERKGVSVQVIPNGGNLSFQASGPDERTVDRELERIRRLANKEMESYLQEHNYTIEGNAIETDYAKVSRANYFAMRPLARAIQEQTRGMDMRSVMDYTLAFLQSIPYSTYQPRPGDRTTAIFNTPLRLIANNKGDCDDKSLAFGTLLKIMYPSLTIALVLVPEHAFVAVEVPTQPGDTILRDGGHTYVLAEPVGPDYYAFGRIAASSAQLTRQGYTLRPVPDRY
;
A
#
# COMPACT_ATOMS: atom_id res chain seq x y z
N MET A 1 24.33 11.02 68.79
CA MET A 1 24.74 10.26 67.60
C MET A 1 23.57 10.27 66.61
N LEU A 2 23.62 11.16 65.61
CA LEU A 2 22.62 11.25 64.54
C LEU A 2 23.07 10.35 63.38
N VAL A 3 22.29 9.33 63.06
CA VAL A 3 22.47 8.52 61.84
C VAL A 3 21.51 9.06 60.79
N ARG A 4 22.06 9.73 59.77
CA ARG A 4 21.32 10.12 58.55
C ARG A 4 21.24 8.90 57.63
N LEU A 5 20.04 8.35 57.44
CA LEU A 5 19.75 7.44 56.34
C LEU A 5 19.60 8.26 55.05
N LEU A 6 20.49 8.04 54.09
CA LEU A 6 20.37 8.49 52.71
C LEU A 6 19.61 7.42 51.92
N LEU A 7 18.40 7.75 51.48
CA LEU A 7 17.59 6.93 50.57
C LEU A 7 18.02 7.24 49.12
N PRO A 8 18.41 6.27 48.28
CA PRO A 8 18.71 6.54 46.89
C PRO A 8 17.39 6.70 46.12
N LEU A 9 17.20 7.88 45.53
CA LEU A 9 16.09 8.18 44.63
C LEU A 9 16.37 7.49 43.28
N LEU A 10 15.74 6.33 43.07
CA LEU A 10 15.77 5.61 41.80
C LEU A 10 14.90 6.38 40.79
N LEU A 11 15.52 7.21 39.96
CA LEU A 11 14.87 7.86 38.81
C LEU A 11 14.60 6.80 37.74
N CYS A 12 13.41 6.21 37.75
CA CYS A 12 12.88 5.46 36.61
C CYS A 12 12.65 6.44 35.45
N LEU A 13 13.62 6.54 34.54
CA LEU A 13 13.44 7.11 33.21
C LEU A 13 12.50 6.19 32.43
N PHE A 14 11.19 6.42 32.55
CA PHE A 14 10.23 5.91 31.58
C PHE A 14 10.53 6.57 30.25
N ALA A 15 11.03 5.80 29.27
CA ALA A 15 11.08 6.24 27.90
C ALA A 15 9.65 6.54 27.46
N GLN A 16 9.29 7.82 27.36
CA GLN A 16 8.02 8.22 26.77
C GLN A 16 8.07 7.84 25.30
N THR A 17 7.37 6.76 24.93
CA THR A 17 7.06 6.52 23.52
C THR A 17 6.19 7.69 23.06
N ALA A 18 6.76 8.56 22.24
CA ALA A 18 6.02 9.67 21.65
C ALA A 18 5.07 9.09 20.61
N TYR A 19 3.80 8.97 20.99
CA TYR A 19 2.75 8.58 20.06
C TYR A 19 2.50 9.69 19.05
N ALA A 20 2.37 9.27 17.80
CA ALA A 20 1.88 10.08 16.72
C ALA A 20 0.49 10.63 17.03
N ARG A 21 0.35 11.95 16.92
CA ARG A 21 -0.85 12.64 17.34
C ARG A 21 -1.30 13.66 16.32
N GLN A 22 -2.44 13.37 15.69
CA GLN A 22 -3.18 14.36 14.95
C GLN A 22 -3.91 15.32 15.91
N LEU A 23 -3.80 16.61 15.63
CA LEU A 23 -4.43 17.71 16.37
C LEU A 23 -5.74 18.14 15.72
N GLY A 24 -5.85 18.02 14.40
CA GLY A 24 -7.07 18.37 13.69
C GLY A 24 -7.05 17.94 12.22
N TRP A 25 -8.25 17.73 11.69
CA TRP A 25 -8.47 17.49 10.27
C TRP A 25 -9.74 18.22 9.84
N LYS A 26 -9.66 18.98 8.75
CA LYS A 26 -10.78 19.68 8.12
C LYS A 26 -10.75 19.43 6.61
N ALA A 27 -11.92 19.17 6.05
CA ALA A 27 -12.13 19.06 4.62
C ALA A 27 -13.33 19.92 4.20
N ASP A 28 -13.17 20.71 3.15
CA ASP A 28 -14.24 21.38 2.44
C ASP A 28 -14.21 20.93 0.98
N THR A 29 -15.15 20.08 0.61
CA THR A 29 -15.25 19.52 -0.74
C THR A 29 -16.27 20.29 -1.60
N SER A 30 -16.68 21.48 -1.19
CA SER A 30 -17.59 22.31 -1.99
C SER A 30 -16.85 23.02 -3.13
N GLY A 31 -17.46 23.07 -4.32
CA GLY A 31 -16.91 23.77 -5.48
C GLY A 31 -16.06 22.90 -6.40
N TYR A 32 -15.09 23.51 -7.09
CA TYR A 32 -14.23 22.83 -8.07
C TYR A 32 -12.99 22.17 -7.42
N TYR A 33 -12.51 22.73 -6.30
CA TYR A 33 -11.38 22.20 -5.53
C TYR A 33 -11.83 21.78 -4.13
N ALA A 34 -11.47 20.56 -3.72
CA ALA A 34 -11.49 20.15 -2.33
C ALA A 34 -10.32 20.77 -1.58
N ARG A 35 -10.59 21.36 -0.42
CA ARG A 35 -9.60 22.01 0.45
C ARG A 35 -9.43 21.20 1.72
N TYR A 36 -8.18 20.86 2.03
CA TYR A 36 -7.84 20.08 3.20
C TYR A 36 -6.91 20.88 4.11
N THR A 37 -7.15 20.80 5.42
CA THR A 37 -6.24 21.30 6.44
C THR A 37 -6.04 20.23 7.50
N ILE A 38 -4.78 19.86 7.73
CA ILE A 38 -4.39 18.81 8.67
C ILE A 38 -3.35 19.38 9.62
N SER A 39 -3.53 19.15 10.92
CA SER A 39 -2.61 19.59 11.97
C SER A 39 -2.20 18.41 12.84
N TRP A 40 -0.93 18.35 13.24
CA TRP A 40 -0.35 17.27 14.05
C TRP A 40 0.78 17.79 14.95
N GLN A 41 1.23 16.97 15.90
CA GLN A 41 2.47 17.24 16.65
C GLN A 41 3.64 16.58 15.92
N ASP A 42 4.76 17.26 15.67
CA ASP A 42 5.93 16.62 15.08
C ASP A 42 6.75 15.80 16.10
N PHE A 43 7.90 15.27 15.64
CA PHE A 43 8.82 14.52 16.48
C PHE A 43 9.42 15.33 17.65
N ALA A 44 9.40 16.67 17.57
CA ALA A 44 9.81 17.56 18.64
C ALA A 44 8.62 18.00 19.52
N GLY A 45 7.42 17.47 19.28
CA GLY A 45 6.19 17.84 19.97
C GLY A 45 5.61 19.19 19.54
N GLN A 46 6.13 19.80 18.48
CA GLN A 46 5.64 21.09 17.98
C GLN A 46 4.43 20.90 17.09
N SER A 47 3.48 21.82 17.16
CA SER A 47 2.30 21.79 16.31
C SER A 47 2.67 22.18 14.87
N GLN A 48 2.42 21.29 13.93
CA GLN A 48 2.51 21.52 12.49
C GLN A 48 1.10 21.65 11.90
N THR A 49 0.98 22.35 10.78
CA THR A 49 -0.26 22.44 10.00
C THR A 49 0.06 22.50 8.52
N LEU A 50 -0.68 21.75 7.72
CA LEU A 50 -0.56 21.69 6.28
C LEU A 50 -1.91 21.90 5.64
N SER A 51 -1.96 22.80 4.67
CA SER A 51 -3.16 23.07 3.86
C SER A 51 -2.85 22.93 2.38
N PHE A 52 -3.75 22.30 1.64
CA PHE A 52 -3.62 22.10 0.21
C PHE A 52 -4.99 21.92 -0.45
N GLU A 53 -5.04 22.12 -1.76
CA GLU A 53 -6.26 22.00 -2.55
C GLU A 53 -6.06 20.98 -3.68
N VAL A 54 -7.07 20.16 -3.93
CA VAL A 54 -7.07 19.15 -4.99
C VAL A 54 -8.35 19.30 -5.80
N GLU A 55 -8.30 19.21 -7.12
CA GLU A 55 -9.53 19.23 -7.93
C GLU A 55 -10.49 18.11 -7.48
N ASN A 56 -11.77 18.43 -7.38
CA ASN A 56 -12.78 17.49 -6.88
C ASN A 56 -12.92 16.25 -7.78
N ASN A 57 -12.64 16.36 -9.08
CA ASN A 57 -12.62 15.22 -10.00
C ASN A 57 -11.65 14.10 -9.54
N TYR A 58 -10.46 14.45 -9.03
CA TYR A 58 -9.50 13.48 -8.51
C TYR A 58 -9.99 12.87 -7.21
N VAL A 59 -10.65 13.65 -6.35
CA VAL A 59 -11.23 13.15 -5.10
C VAL A 59 -12.34 12.15 -5.38
N GLU A 60 -13.26 12.49 -6.29
CA GLU A 60 -14.32 11.59 -6.73
C GLU A 60 -13.76 10.31 -7.34
N GLN A 61 -12.77 10.43 -8.24
CA GLN A 61 -12.09 9.28 -8.83
C GLN A 61 -11.41 8.42 -7.77
N ALA A 62 -10.73 9.00 -6.77
CA ALA A 62 -10.08 8.24 -5.71
C ALA A 62 -11.09 7.45 -4.84
N GLN A 63 -12.29 8.00 -4.61
CA GLN A 63 -13.37 7.26 -3.94
C GLN A 63 -13.88 6.09 -4.80
N GLN A 64 -13.94 6.28 -6.12
CA GLN A 64 -14.33 5.24 -7.06
C GLN A 64 -13.26 4.17 -7.28
N ASP A 65 -11.97 4.52 -7.26
CA ASP A 65 -10.84 3.63 -7.52
C ASP A 65 -10.59 2.65 -6.38
N SER A 66 -10.98 3.02 -5.17
CA SER A 66 -10.86 2.16 -3.99
C SER A 66 -12.01 1.14 -3.92
N ARG A 67 -12.29 0.49 -5.05
CA ARG A 67 -13.35 -0.50 -5.21
C ARG A 67 -13.09 -1.69 -4.30
N LYS A 68 -14.18 -2.22 -3.77
CA LYS A 68 -14.15 -3.47 -3.03
C LYS A 68 -13.75 -4.60 -3.96
N LEU A 69 -12.67 -5.30 -3.64
CA LEU A 69 -12.34 -6.57 -4.25
C LEU A 69 -13.32 -7.63 -3.73
N ASP A 70 -13.85 -8.44 -4.62
CA ASP A 70 -14.49 -9.71 -4.27
C ASP A 70 -13.82 -10.83 -5.08
N THR A 71 -13.03 -11.67 -4.40
CA THR A 71 -12.30 -12.76 -5.04
C THR A 71 -13.24 -13.83 -5.62
N ARG A 72 -14.47 -13.94 -5.12
CA ARG A 72 -15.50 -14.82 -5.72
C ARG A 72 -15.99 -14.25 -7.04
N ALA A 73 -16.13 -12.94 -7.16
CA ALA A 73 -16.52 -12.31 -8.42
C ALA A 73 -15.41 -12.45 -9.48
N ALA A 74 -14.14 -12.28 -9.09
CA ALA A 74 -12.99 -12.56 -9.96
C ALA A 74 -13.00 -14.00 -10.50
N MET A 75 -13.19 -14.96 -9.59
CA MET A 75 -13.27 -16.38 -9.93
C MET A 75 -14.50 -16.70 -10.80
N GLN A 76 -15.64 -16.07 -10.52
CA GLN A 76 -16.86 -16.23 -11.30
C GLN A 76 -16.67 -15.71 -12.74
N ALA A 77 -15.98 -14.59 -12.93
CA ALA A 77 -15.66 -14.07 -14.26
C ALA A 77 -14.84 -15.08 -15.07
N ALA A 78 -13.79 -15.64 -14.45
CA ALA A 78 -12.97 -16.69 -15.05
C ALA A 78 -13.80 -17.94 -15.42
N TYR A 79 -14.65 -18.40 -14.50
CA TYR A 79 -15.51 -19.56 -14.70
C TYR A 79 -16.47 -19.38 -15.87
N VAL A 80 -17.18 -18.24 -15.93
CA VAL A 80 -18.12 -17.92 -17.03
C VAL A 80 -17.38 -17.90 -18.37
N LYS A 81 -16.18 -17.32 -18.39
CA LYS A 81 -15.34 -17.31 -19.58
C LYS A 81 -14.92 -18.72 -19.99
N ALA A 82 -14.46 -19.54 -19.05
CA ALA A 82 -14.05 -20.91 -19.30
C ALA A 82 -15.19 -21.76 -19.89
N VAL A 83 -16.39 -21.71 -19.29
CA VAL A 83 -17.57 -22.45 -19.77
C VAL A 83 -17.97 -22.00 -21.18
N LYS A 84 -17.93 -20.70 -21.47
CA LYS A 84 -18.22 -20.16 -22.80
C LYS A 84 -17.23 -20.68 -23.85
N GLU A 85 -15.94 -20.72 -23.52
CA GLU A 85 -14.91 -21.21 -24.43
C GLU A 85 -14.91 -22.74 -24.57
N ALA A 86 -15.31 -23.49 -23.53
CA ALA A 86 -15.54 -24.94 -23.57
C ALA A 86 -16.63 -25.30 -24.58
N ARG A 87 -17.79 -24.61 -24.54
CA ARG A 87 -18.87 -24.78 -25.55
C ARG A 87 -18.44 -24.46 -26.99
N ARG A 88 -17.39 -23.66 -27.17
CA ARG A 88 -16.81 -23.40 -28.49
C ARG A 88 -15.86 -24.53 -28.92
N ALA A 89 -15.12 -25.12 -27.99
CA ALA A 89 -14.26 -26.27 -28.22
C ALA A 89 -15.07 -27.53 -28.59
N GLU A 90 -16.29 -27.69 -28.05
CA GLU A 90 -17.19 -28.79 -28.41
C GLU A 90 -17.47 -28.87 -29.91
N ARG A 91 -17.57 -27.72 -30.59
CA ARG A 91 -17.75 -27.66 -32.07
C ARG A 91 -16.55 -28.18 -32.85
N LYS A 92 -15.41 -28.35 -32.19
CA LYS A 92 -14.18 -28.93 -32.72
C LYS A 92 -13.96 -30.38 -32.24
N GLY A 93 -14.97 -31.00 -31.62
CA GLY A 93 -14.91 -32.36 -31.10
C GLY A 93 -14.22 -32.49 -29.73
N VAL A 94 -13.90 -31.39 -29.05
CA VAL A 94 -13.27 -31.43 -27.72
C VAL A 94 -14.31 -31.12 -26.65
N SER A 95 -14.60 -32.09 -25.79
CA SER A 95 -15.44 -31.90 -24.61
C SER A 95 -14.58 -31.45 -23.43
N VAL A 96 -14.93 -30.34 -22.78
CA VAL A 96 -14.22 -29.81 -21.62
C VAL A 96 -15.20 -29.55 -20.48
N GLN A 97 -15.00 -30.23 -19.36
CA GLN A 97 -15.69 -29.96 -18.11
C GLN A 97 -14.87 -28.98 -17.27
N VAL A 98 -15.49 -27.87 -16.87
CA VAL A 98 -14.89 -26.85 -16.00
C VAL A 98 -15.41 -27.04 -14.58
N ILE A 99 -14.51 -27.23 -13.62
CA ILE A 99 -14.84 -27.56 -12.23
C ILE A 99 -14.20 -26.53 -11.30
N PRO A 100 -15.00 -25.71 -10.59
CA PRO A 100 -14.50 -24.82 -9.53
C PRO A 100 -13.90 -25.63 -8.37
N ASN A 101 -12.68 -25.30 -7.95
CA ASN A 101 -12.00 -25.98 -6.85
C ASN A 101 -11.31 -24.95 -5.94
N GLY A 102 -11.97 -24.57 -4.84
CA GLY A 102 -11.34 -23.85 -3.72
C GLY A 102 -10.59 -22.56 -4.09
N GLY A 103 -11.02 -21.84 -5.13
CA GLY A 103 -10.36 -20.62 -5.62
C GLY A 103 -9.65 -20.77 -6.98
N ASN A 104 -9.52 -22.00 -7.50
CA ASN A 104 -8.93 -22.29 -8.81
C ASN A 104 -9.89 -23.03 -9.73
N LEU A 105 -9.65 -22.97 -11.05
CA LEU A 105 -10.39 -23.75 -12.04
C LEU A 105 -9.63 -25.02 -12.36
N SER A 106 -10.29 -26.16 -12.20
CA SER A 106 -9.81 -27.46 -12.70
C SER A 106 -10.58 -27.84 -13.96
N PHE A 107 -9.92 -28.61 -14.83
CA PHE A 107 -10.45 -28.95 -16.14
C PHE A 107 -10.26 -30.43 -16.41
N GLN A 108 -11.31 -31.07 -16.91
CA GLN A 108 -11.24 -32.42 -17.48
C GLN A 108 -11.62 -32.32 -18.94
N ALA A 109 -10.82 -32.90 -19.83
CA ALA A 109 -11.03 -32.77 -21.27
C ALA A 109 -10.86 -34.11 -21.98
N SER A 110 -11.64 -34.30 -23.06
CA SER A 110 -11.56 -35.45 -23.94
C SER A 110 -11.84 -35.02 -25.38
N GLY A 111 -11.34 -35.77 -26.36
CA GLY A 111 -11.46 -35.41 -27.76
C GLY A 111 -10.81 -36.42 -28.70
N PRO A 112 -10.77 -36.11 -30.01
CA PRO A 112 -10.33 -37.05 -31.05
C PRO A 112 -8.84 -37.37 -30.98
N ASP A 113 -8.01 -36.41 -30.57
CA ASP A 113 -6.57 -36.60 -30.39
C ASP A 113 -6.04 -35.67 -29.29
N GLU A 114 -4.97 -36.11 -28.63
CA GLU A 114 -4.36 -35.43 -27.50
C GLU A 114 -3.90 -34.00 -27.83
N ARG A 115 -3.32 -33.78 -29.03
CA ARG A 115 -2.80 -32.46 -29.42
C ARG A 115 -3.91 -31.43 -29.60
N THR A 116 -5.06 -31.84 -30.11
CA THR A 116 -6.24 -30.96 -30.25
C THR A 116 -6.84 -30.65 -28.89
N VAL A 117 -6.93 -31.65 -28.00
CA VAL A 117 -7.40 -31.48 -26.61
C VAL A 117 -6.52 -30.48 -25.87
N ASP A 118 -5.21 -30.70 -25.87
CA ASP A 118 -4.24 -29.84 -25.15
C ASP A 118 -4.30 -28.39 -25.64
N ARG A 119 -4.33 -28.20 -26.96
CA ARG A 119 -4.40 -26.87 -27.56
C ARG A 119 -5.65 -26.10 -27.14
N GLU A 120 -6.81 -26.75 -27.16
CA GLU A 120 -8.06 -26.10 -26.73
C GLU A 120 -8.08 -25.87 -25.23
N LEU A 121 -7.58 -26.82 -24.44
CA LEU A 121 -7.49 -26.70 -22.98
C LEU A 121 -6.60 -25.53 -22.56
N GLU A 122 -5.41 -25.40 -23.14
CA GLU A 122 -4.53 -24.25 -22.92
C GLU A 122 -5.21 -22.94 -23.33
N ARG A 123 -5.89 -22.91 -24.49
CA ARG A 123 -6.61 -21.71 -24.94
C ARG A 123 -7.69 -21.29 -23.95
N ILE A 124 -8.48 -22.24 -23.45
CA ILE A 124 -9.53 -21.99 -22.46
C ILE A 124 -8.91 -21.45 -21.17
N ARG A 125 -7.86 -22.11 -20.65
CA ARG A 125 -7.13 -21.67 -19.44
C ARG A 125 -6.61 -20.25 -19.58
N ARG A 126 -5.89 -19.93 -20.67
CA ARG A 126 -5.36 -18.58 -20.91
C ARG A 126 -6.46 -17.52 -20.96
N LEU A 127 -7.57 -17.81 -21.64
CA LEU A 127 -8.67 -16.85 -21.76
C LEU A 127 -9.43 -16.66 -20.44
N ALA A 128 -9.61 -17.72 -19.66
CA ALA A 128 -10.21 -17.63 -18.32
C ALA A 128 -9.34 -16.84 -17.36
N ASN A 129 -8.02 -17.11 -17.33
CA ASN A 129 -7.06 -16.38 -16.52
C ASN A 129 -7.01 -14.89 -16.90
N LYS A 130 -6.99 -14.59 -18.21
CA LYS A 130 -7.05 -13.21 -18.69
C LYS A 130 -8.32 -12.47 -18.22
N GLU A 131 -9.46 -13.14 -18.15
CA GLU A 131 -10.70 -12.55 -17.65
C GLU A 131 -10.61 -12.25 -16.14
N MET A 132 -10.03 -13.19 -15.36
CA MET A 132 -9.76 -12.99 -13.94
C MET A 132 -8.82 -11.80 -13.73
N GLU A 133 -7.69 -11.77 -14.43
CA GLU A 133 -6.71 -10.69 -14.38
C GLU A 133 -7.35 -9.34 -14.76
N SER A 134 -8.22 -9.31 -15.77
CA SER A 134 -8.93 -8.09 -16.16
C SER A 134 -9.84 -7.56 -15.04
N TYR A 135 -10.58 -8.46 -14.38
CA TYR A 135 -11.39 -8.10 -13.22
C TYR A 135 -10.53 -7.57 -12.07
N LEU A 136 -9.44 -8.28 -11.73
CA LEU A 136 -8.53 -7.86 -10.66
C LEU A 136 -7.91 -6.49 -10.97
N GLN A 137 -7.42 -6.31 -12.20
CA GLN A 137 -6.85 -5.04 -12.64
C GLN A 137 -7.87 -3.91 -12.53
N GLU A 138 -9.12 -4.09 -12.95
CA GLU A 138 -10.18 -3.08 -12.78
C GLU A 138 -10.37 -2.66 -11.29
N HIS A 139 -10.06 -3.57 -10.37
CA HIS A 139 -10.17 -3.34 -8.93
C HIS A 139 -8.83 -2.99 -8.26
N ASN A 140 -7.76 -2.74 -9.02
CA ASN A 140 -6.40 -2.42 -8.55
C ASN A 140 -5.65 -3.57 -7.87
N TYR A 141 -5.97 -4.81 -8.24
CA TYR A 141 -5.26 -6.00 -7.79
C TYR A 141 -4.60 -6.73 -8.96
N THR A 142 -3.59 -7.53 -8.64
CA THR A 142 -2.89 -8.41 -9.56
C THR A 142 -2.67 -9.78 -8.89
N ILE A 143 -2.25 -10.77 -9.68
CA ILE A 143 -1.83 -12.09 -9.18
C ILE A 143 -0.31 -12.10 -9.15
N GLU A 144 0.27 -12.32 -7.97
CA GLU A 144 1.72 -12.50 -7.79
C GLU A 144 1.98 -13.88 -7.18
N GLY A 145 2.61 -14.76 -7.95
CA GLY A 145 2.74 -16.16 -7.58
C GLY A 145 1.37 -16.81 -7.37
N ASN A 146 1.06 -17.15 -6.12
CA ASN A 146 -0.21 -17.78 -5.72
C ASN A 146 -1.11 -16.84 -4.90
N ALA A 147 -0.78 -15.55 -4.80
CA ALA A 147 -1.52 -14.57 -4.02
C ALA A 147 -2.16 -13.50 -4.92
N ILE A 148 -3.32 -13.00 -4.49
CA ILE A 148 -3.89 -11.76 -5.04
C ILE A 148 -3.41 -10.63 -4.15
N GLU A 149 -2.79 -9.62 -4.75
CA GLU A 149 -2.25 -8.47 -4.04
C GLU A 149 -2.61 -7.15 -4.74
N THR A 150 -2.46 -6.04 -4.04
CA THR A 150 -2.63 -4.71 -4.62
C THR A 150 -1.58 -4.46 -5.69
N ASP A 151 -1.99 -3.95 -6.85
CA ASP A 151 -1.06 -3.46 -7.88
C ASP A 151 -0.54 -2.07 -7.47
N TYR A 152 0.40 -2.04 -6.53
CA TYR A 152 0.97 -0.81 -5.98
C TYR A 152 1.55 0.10 -7.07
N ALA A 153 2.15 -0.47 -8.11
CA ALA A 153 2.71 0.29 -9.22
C ALA A 153 1.61 1.01 -10.00
N LYS A 154 0.53 0.32 -10.36
CA LYS A 154 -0.63 0.93 -11.01
C LYS A 154 -1.27 1.99 -10.13
N VAL A 155 -1.51 1.70 -8.85
CA VAL A 155 -2.20 2.64 -7.95
C VAL A 155 -1.36 3.89 -7.71
N SER A 156 -0.06 3.74 -7.51
CA SER A 156 0.85 4.88 -7.41
C SER A 156 0.78 5.74 -8.67
N ARG A 157 0.76 5.14 -9.87
CA ARG A 157 0.66 5.89 -11.13
C ARG A 157 -0.64 6.66 -11.26
N ALA A 158 -1.76 6.01 -10.96
CA ALA A 158 -3.07 6.65 -10.99
C ALA A 158 -3.17 7.83 -10.01
N ASN A 159 -2.43 7.79 -8.89
CA ASN A 159 -2.48 8.82 -7.85
C ASN A 159 -1.40 9.90 -7.99
N TYR A 160 -0.44 9.76 -8.91
CA TYR A 160 0.70 10.67 -9.02
C TYR A 160 0.26 12.13 -9.18
N PHE A 161 -0.57 12.44 -10.18
CA PHE A 161 -1.02 13.80 -10.44
C PHE A 161 -1.91 14.34 -9.30
N ALA A 162 -2.80 13.49 -8.80
CA ALA A 162 -3.74 13.80 -7.74
C ALA A 162 -3.04 14.17 -6.41
N MET A 163 -1.86 13.60 -6.16
CA MET A 163 -1.06 13.86 -4.95
C MET A 163 -0.08 15.03 -5.09
N ARG A 164 0.10 15.62 -6.30
CA ARG A 164 1.04 16.74 -6.51
C ARG A 164 0.76 17.97 -5.65
N PRO A 165 -0.51 18.40 -5.44
CA PRO A 165 -0.76 19.57 -4.59
C PRO A 165 -0.29 19.37 -3.16
N LEU A 166 -0.49 18.18 -2.59
CA LEU A 166 0.01 17.81 -1.27
C LEU A 166 1.54 17.79 -1.24
N ALA A 167 2.19 17.16 -2.23
CA ALA A 167 3.64 17.14 -2.32
C ALA A 167 4.24 18.56 -2.39
N ARG A 168 3.62 19.46 -3.16
CA ARG A 168 4.04 20.87 -3.24
C ARG A 168 3.89 21.60 -1.90
N ALA A 169 2.75 21.42 -1.22
CA ALA A 169 2.53 22.01 0.10
C ALA A 169 3.59 21.54 1.11
N ILE A 170 3.98 20.26 1.06
CA ILE A 170 5.09 19.73 1.87
C ILE A 170 6.39 20.44 1.52
N GLN A 171 6.77 20.50 0.24
CA GLN A 171 8.00 21.16 -0.21
C GLN A 171 8.07 22.64 0.17
N GLU A 172 6.95 23.34 0.13
CA GLU A 172 6.84 24.74 0.56
C GLU A 172 7.07 24.89 2.07
N GLN A 173 6.43 24.04 2.88
CA GLN A 173 6.56 24.05 4.33
C GLN A 173 7.96 23.62 4.80
N THR A 174 8.63 22.75 4.05
CA THR A 174 9.97 22.26 4.35
C THR A 174 11.07 23.00 3.57
N ARG A 175 10.79 24.20 3.06
CA ARG A 175 11.74 24.95 2.24
C ARG A 175 13.03 25.23 3.02
N GLY A 176 14.16 24.82 2.45
CA GLY A 176 15.49 24.99 3.06
C GLY A 176 15.92 23.85 3.99
N MET A 177 15.05 22.86 4.22
CA MET A 177 15.41 21.63 4.93
C MET A 177 16.18 20.67 4.00
N ASP A 178 17.01 19.80 4.58
CA ASP A 178 17.63 18.71 3.83
C ASP A 178 16.62 17.58 3.54
N MET A 179 16.98 16.67 2.62
CA MET A 179 16.09 15.60 2.16
C MET A 179 15.60 14.70 3.31
N ARG A 180 16.46 14.40 4.30
CA ARG A 180 16.07 13.56 5.44
C ARG A 180 15.06 14.26 6.33
N SER A 181 15.24 15.56 6.56
CA SER A 181 14.31 16.40 7.30
C SER A 181 12.96 16.53 6.58
N VAL A 182 12.94 16.60 5.24
CA VAL A 182 11.69 16.54 4.45
C VAL A 182 11.01 15.18 4.60
N MET A 183 11.77 14.08 4.57
CA MET A 183 11.24 12.74 4.81
C MET A 183 10.66 12.62 6.22
N ASP A 184 11.36 13.12 7.24
CA ASP A 184 10.89 13.15 8.63
C ASP A 184 9.60 13.95 8.79
N TYR A 185 9.51 15.14 8.19
CA TYR A 185 8.28 15.93 8.18
C TYR A 185 7.11 15.15 7.56
N THR A 186 7.36 14.50 6.43
CA THR A 186 6.35 13.71 5.70
C THR A 186 5.94 12.46 6.50
N LEU A 187 6.89 11.81 7.17
CA LEU A 187 6.64 10.68 8.06
C LEU A 187 5.79 11.10 9.26
N ALA A 188 6.15 12.18 9.95
CA ALA A 188 5.38 12.70 11.08
C ALA A 188 3.93 13.03 10.67
N PHE A 189 3.74 13.61 9.48
CA PHE A 189 2.43 13.85 8.89
C PHE A 189 1.64 12.55 8.69
N LEU A 190 2.18 11.57 7.98
CA LEU A 190 1.48 10.31 7.67
C LEU A 190 1.25 9.43 8.90
N GLN A 191 2.22 9.37 9.82
CA GLN A 191 2.12 8.63 11.08
C GLN A 191 1.04 9.24 11.99
N SER A 192 0.78 10.56 11.89
CA SER A 192 -0.30 11.21 12.64
C SER A 192 -1.70 10.83 12.17
N ILE A 193 -1.88 10.51 10.88
CA ILE A 193 -3.19 10.15 10.33
C ILE A 193 -3.68 8.86 11.01
N PRO A 194 -4.94 8.77 11.48
CA PRO A 194 -5.46 7.58 12.15
C PRO A 194 -5.29 6.28 11.35
N TYR A 195 -4.90 5.21 12.06
CA TYR A 195 -4.84 3.86 11.49
C TYR A 195 -6.25 3.27 11.37
N SER A 196 -6.59 2.69 10.22
CA SER A 196 -7.88 2.03 10.02
C SER A 196 -7.77 0.91 9.00
N THR A 197 -8.01 -0.33 9.45
CA THR A 197 -8.11 -1.50 8.57
C THR A 197 -9.53 -1.65 8.04
N TYR A 198 -9.66 -2.08 6.78
CA TYR A 198 -10.94 -2.63 6.32
C TYR A 198 -11.25 -3.92 7.09
N GLN A 199 -12.37 -3.94 7.82
CA GLN A 199 -12.87 -5.15 8.45
C GLN A 199 -14.04 -5.69 7.63
N PRO A 200 -13.88 -6.81 6.91
CA PRO A 200 -15.00 -7.47 6.25
C PRO A 200 -15.99 -7.99 7.32
N ARG A 201 -17.21 -8.33 6.88
CA ARG A 201 -18.20 -8.94 7.78
C ARG A 201 -17.63 -10.24 8.37
N PRO A 202 -17.95 -10.61 9.62
CA PRO A 202 -17.51 -11.88 10.19
C PRO A 202 -17.85 -13.06 9.26
N GLY A 203 -16.85 -13.86 8.91
CA GLY A 203 -16.98 -14.98 7.97
C GLY A 203 -16.73 -14.64 6.50
N ASP A 204 -16.65 -13.37 6.12
CA ASP A 204 -16.25 -12.95 4.77
C ASP A 204 -14.73 -12.80 4.69
N ARG A 205 -14.07 -13.81 4.13
CA ARG A 205 -12.63 -13.82 3.81
C ARG A 205 -12.33 -13.49 2.35
N THR A 206 -13.36 -13.12 1.59
CA THR A 206 -13.27 -12.99 0.13
C THR A 206 -13.14 -11.55 -0.32
N THR A 207 -13.20 -10.60 0.62
CA THR A 207 -13.28 -9.20 0.27
C THR A 207 -12.24 -8.34 0.95
N ALA A 208 -11.72 -7.38 0.19
CA ALA A 208 -10.71 -6.42 0.62
C ALA A 208 -11.03 -5.03 0.04
N ILE A 209 -10.55 -3.99 0.71
CA ILE A 209 -10.58 -2.62 0.22
C ILE A 209 -9.19 -2.03 0.47
N PHE A 210 -8.60 -1.49 -0.59
CA PHE A 210 -7.36 -0.71 -0.52
C PHE A 210 -7.72 0.77 -0.66
N ASN A 211 -7.24 1.65 0.22
CA ASN A 211 -7.43 3.08 0.05
C ASN A 211 -6.26 3.65 -0.75
N THR A 212 -6.57 4.16 -1.94
CA THR A 212 -5.56 4.87 -2.73
C THR A 212 -4.96 6.04 -1.92
N PRO A 213 -3.71 6.47 -2.23
CA PRO A 213 -3.07 7.57 -1.52
C PRO A 213 -3.95 8.81 -1.34
N LEU A 214 -4.63 9.27 -2.39
CA LEU A 214 -5.52 10.43 -2.26
C LEU A 214 -6.75 10.12 -1.39
N ARG A 215 -7.32 8.91 -1.48
CA ARG A 215 -8.46 8.53 -0.63
C ARG A 215 -8.09 8.49 0.85
N LEU A 216 -6.91 7.96 1.19
CA LEU A 216 -6.40 7.97 2.56
C LEU A 216 -6.39 9.40 3.12
N ILE A 217 -5.88 10.35 2.33
CA ILE A 217 -5.79 11.76 2.72
C ILE A 217 -7.18 12.39 2.82
N ALA A 218 -8.03 12.14 1.83
CA ALA A 218 -9.38 12.68 1.75
C ALA A 218 -10.31 12.15 2.84
N ASN A 219 -10.10 10.93 3.32
CA ASN A 219 -10.89 10.31 4.39
C ASN A 219 -10.19 10.37 5.75
N ASN A 220 -8.95 10.86 5.79
CA ASN A 220 -8.11 10.97 6.98
C ASN A 220 -7.97 9.66 7.78
N LYS A 221 -7.77 8.56 7.06
CA LYS A 221 -7.55 7.23 7.63
C LYS A 221 -7.02 6.28 6.58
N GLY A 222 -6.23 5.32 7.01
CA GLY A 222 -5.76 4.22 6.17
C GLY A 222 -4.94 3.22 6.97
N ASP A 223 -4.62 2.09 6.37
CA ASP A 223 -3.81 1.03 6.97
C ASP A 223 -2.32 1.17 6.59
N CYS A 224 -1.52 0.12 6.86
CA CYS A 224 -0.09 0.11 6.62
C CYS A 224 0.27 0.18 5.13
N ASP A 225 -0.49 -0.50 4.28
CA ASP A 225 -0.28 -0.51 2.83
C ASP A 225 -0.58 0.88 2.24
N ASP A 226 -1.73 1.46 2.62
CA ASP A 226 -2.19 2.75 2.14
C ASP A 226 -1.17 3.86 2.47
N LYS A 227 -0.70 3.89 3.72
CA LYS A 227 0.27 4.87 4.22
C LYS A 227 1.65 4.71 3.57
N SER A 228 2.09 3.47 3.37
CA SER A 228 3.36 3.17 2.72
C SER A 228 3.37 3.58 1.27
N LEU A 229 2.27 3.29 0.55
CA LEU A 229 2.14 3.73 -0.83
C LEU A 229 2.03 5.26 -0.94
N ALA A 230 1.33 5.92 -0.01
CA ALA A 230 1.24 7.38 0.03
C ALA A 230 2.62 8.02 0.24
N PHE A 231 3.40 7.51 1.20
CA PHE A 231 4.78 7.98 1.44
C PHE A 231 5.65 7.82 0.19
N GLY A 232 5.68 6.61 -0.38
CA GLY A 232 6.48 6.34 -1.58
C GLY A 232 6.07 7.21 -2.78
N THR A 233 4.76 7.41 -2.98
CA THR A 233 4.24 8.26 -4.07
C THR A 233 4.61 9.74 -3.86
N LEU A 234 4.48 10.27 -2.62
CA LEU A 234 4.89 11.63 -2.30
C LEU A 234 6.39 11.84 -2.51
N LEU A 235 7.22 10.92 -2.02
CA LEU A 235 8.67 10.98 -2.23
C LEU A 235 9.03 10.93 -3.70
N LYS A 236 8.35 10.10 -4.51
CA LYS A 236 8.62 10.03 -5.94
C LYS A 236 8.19 11.31 -6.68
N ILE A 237 7.12 11.98 -6.26
CA ILE A 237 6.76 13.32 -6.79
C ILE A 237 7.84 14.35 -6.44
N MET A 238 8.31 14.37 -5.19
CA MET A 238 9.26 15.38 -4.72
C MET A 238 10.70 15.11 -5.20
N TYR A 239 11.06 13.84 -5.36
CA TYR A 239 12.39 13.36 -5.73
C TYR A 239 12.31 12.23 -6.78
N PRO A 240 12.03 12.57 -8.06
CA PRO A 240 11.74 11.58 -9.10
C PRO A 240 12.85 10.56 -9.37
N SER A 241 14.10 10.89 -9.05
CA SER A 241 15.27 10.03 -9.26
C SER A 241 15.53 9.04 -8.13
N LEU A 242 14.82 9.10 -6.99
CA LEU A 242 15.04 8.16 -5.90
C LEU A 242 14.48 6.79 -6.24
N THR A 243 15.29 5.74 -6.11
CA THR A 243 14.79 4.36 -6.08
C THR A 243 14.03 4.14 -4.77
N ILE A 244 12.74 3.78 -4.89
CA ILE A 244 11.84 3.59 -3.75
C ILE A 244 11.08 2.28 -3.96
N ALA A 245 10.92 1.50 -2.90
CA ALA A 245 10.09 0.31 -2.91
C ALA A 245 9.28 0.20 -1.62
N LEU A 246 8.07 -0.36 -1.71
CA LEU A 246 7.39 -0.89 -0.54
C LEU A 246 8.09 -2.19 -0.12
N VAL A 247 8.23 -2.38 1.18
CA VAL A 247 8.69 -3.62 1.80
C VAL A 247 7.49 -4.28 2.42
N LEU A 248 7.11 -5.43 1.86
CA LEU A 248 6.00 -6.22 2.35
C LEU A 248 6.54 -7.36 3.21
N VAL A 249 6.04 -7.45 4.43
CA VAL A 249 6.29 -8.56 5.36
C VAL A 249 4.92 -9.12 5.81
N PRO A 250 4.85 -10.27 6.51
CA PRO A 250 3.57 -10.80 6.96
C PRO A 250 2.78 -9.75 7.76
N GLU A 251 1.57 -9.44 7.28
CA GLU A 251 0.59 -8.51 7.89
C GLU A 251 1.07 -7.06 8.08
N HIS A 252 2.17 -6.64 7.44
CA HIS A 252 2.67 -5.27 7.56
C HIS A 252 3.43 -4.78 6.31
N ALA A 253 3.39 -3.48 6.08
CA ALA A 253 4.09 -2.81 4.98
C ALA A 253 4.74 -1.51 5.45
N PHE A 254 5.94 -1.25 4.93
CA PHE A 254 6.70 -0.01 5.13
C PHE A 254 7.53 0.31 3.88
N VAL A 255 8.47 1.27 3.93
CA VAL A 255 9.16 1.78 2.72
C VAL A 255 10.67 1.66 2.81
N ALA A 256 11.29 1.29 1.69
CA ALA A 256 12.72 1.29 1.43
C ALA A 256 13.07 2.41 0.44
N VAL A 257 14.06 3.24 0.79
CA VAL A 257 14.52 4.37 -0.03
C VAL A 257 16.03 4.28 -0.25
N GLU A 258 16.49 4.33 -1.50
CA GLU A 258 17.90 4.29 -1.83
C GLU A 258 18.53 5.68 -1.66
N VAL A 259 19.17 5.90 -0.52
CA VAL A 259 19.86 7.15 -0.16
C VAL A 259 21.15 6.83 0.60
N PRO A 260 22.10 7.78 0.71
CA PRO A 260 23.28 7.58 1.54
C PRO A 260 22.92 7.22 2.99
N THR A 261 23.50 6.12 3.47
CA THR A 261 23.29 5.62 4.83
C THR A 261 23.99 6.48 5.87
N GLN A 262 23.40 6.60 7.05
CA GLN A 262 23.97 7.25 8.23
C GLN A 262 24.13 6.25 9.39
N PRO A 263 25.06 6.49 10.32
CA PRO A 263 25.19 5.66 11.52
C PRO A 263 23.86 5.52 12.26
N GLY A 264 23.46 4.27 12.48
CA GLY A 264 22.22 3.93 13.16
C GLY A 264 21.03 3.70 12.25
N ASP A 265 21.10 3.97 10.94
CA ASP A 265 20.01 3.62 10.04
C ASP A 265 19.70 2.12 10.08
N THR A 266 18.40 1.81 9.99
CA THR A 266 17.94 0.46 9.67
C THR A 266 18.00 0.33 8.15
N ILE A 267 18.78 -0.64 7.69
CA ILE A 267 19.08 -0.79 6.27
C ILE A 267 18.63 -2.14 5.74
N LEU A 268 18.30 -2.17 4.45
CA LEU A 268 18.03 -3.39 3.70
C LEU A 268 18.96 -3.44 2.49
N ARG A 269 19.60 -4.58 2.24
CA ARG A 269 20.44 -4.81 1.07
C ARG A 269 19.79 -5.86 0.20
N ASP A 270 19.45 -5.49 -1.03
CA ASP A 270 18.75 -6.36 -1.97
C ASP A 270 19.12 -5.98 -3.41
N GLY A 271 19.35 -6.96 -4.28
CA GLY A 271 19.59 -6.70 -5.70
C GLY A 271 20.80 -5.80 -6.03
N GLY A 272 21.79 -5.68 -5.14
CA GLY A 272 22.92 -4.74 -5.29
C GLY A 272 22.64 -3.31 -4.81
N HIS A 273 21.42 -3.03 -4.37
CA HIS A 273 21.01 -1.75 -3.78
C HIS A 273 21.16 -1.78 -2.26
N THR A 274 21.41 -0.61 -1.67
CA THR A 274 21.36 -0.41 -0.21
C THR A 274 20.29 0.63 0.10
N TYR A 275 19.24 0.18 0.77
CA TYR A 275 18.10 1.00 1.15
C TYR A 275 18.17 1.39 2.62
N VAL A 276 17.72 2.61 2.91
CA VAL A 276 17.35 3.06 4.26
C VAL A 276 15.85 2.86 4.42
N LEU A 277 15.45 2.25 5.53
CA LEU A 277 14.05 1.92 5.81
C LEU A 277 13.33 3.07 6.52
N ALA A 278 12.04 3.23 6.23
CA ALA A 278 11.16 4.23 6.77
C ALA A 278 9.81 3.60 7.12
N GLU A 279 9.29 3.89 8.31
CA GLU A 279 8.03 3.34 8.83
C GLU A 279 6.95 4.43 8.81
N PRO A 280 6.20 4.62 7.71
CA PRO A 280 5.16 5.66 7.63
C PRO A 280 3.91 5.32 8.46
N VAL A 281 3.90 4.14 9.09
CA VAL A 281 2.76 3.61 9.83
C VAL A 281 2.87 4.03 11.29
N GLY A 282 1.94 4.89 11.71
CA GLY A 282 1.71 5.20 13.14
C GLY A 282 1.09 4.00 13.88
N PRO A 283 0.81 4.11 15.18
CA PRO A 283 0.69 5.34 15.94
C PRO A 283 1.95 5.76 16.68
N ASP A 284 3.09 5.08 16.53
CA ASP A 284 4.36 5.55 17.10
C ASP A 284 5.09 6.46 16.11
N TYR A 285 5.86 7.42 16.63
CA TYR A 285 6.74 8.22 15.79
C TYR A 285 8.06 7.51 15.48
N TYR A 286 8.32 7.29 14.20
CA TYR A 286 9.58 6.74 13.68
C TYR A 286 10.21 7.74 12.71
N ALA A 287 11.36 8.29 13.09
CA ALA A 287 12.18 9.08 12.17
C ALA A 287 12.72 8.23 11.01
N PHE A 288 13.06 8.88 9.90
CA PHE A 288 13.66 8.25 8.74
C PHE A 288 14.94 7.49 9.13
N GLY A 289 15.08 6.26 8.63
CA GLY A 289 16.13 5.32 9.07
C GLY A 289 15.77 4.52 10.33
N ARG A 290 14.60 4.75 10.92
CA ARG A 290 14.06 3.94 12.03
C ARG A 290 12.76 3.27 11.60
N ILE A 291 12.58 2.04 12.07
CA ILE A 291 11.35 1.28 11.94
C ILE A 291 11.07 0.56 13.27
N ALA A 292 9.85 0.06 13.44
CA ALA A 292 9.50 -0.73 14.61
C ALA A 292 10.40 -1.98 14.73
N ALA A 293 10.72 -2.39 15.98
CA ALA A 293 11.53 -3.58 16.23
C ALA A 293 10.89 -4.86 15.66
N SER A 294 9.56 -4.94 15.68
CA SER A 294 8.76 -5.99 15.05
C SER A 294 8.94 -6.01 13.52
N SER A 295 8.84 -4.85 12.86
CA SER A 295 9.10 -4.70 11.42
C SER A 295 10.50 -5.20 11.07
N ALA A 296 11.52 -4.77 11.82
CA ALA A 296 12.90 -5.23 11.60
C ALA A 296 13.08 -6.75 11.80
N GLN A 297 12.34 -7.36 12.73
CA GLN A 297 12.34 -8.80 12.94
C GLN A 297 11.67 -9.54 11.78
N LEU A 298 10.51 -9.09 11.34
CA LEU A 298 9.77 -9.70 10.22
C LEU A 298 10.57 -9.63 8.92
N THR A 299 11.26 -8.52 8.65
CA THR A 299 12.16 -8.41 7.48
C THR A 299 13.24 -9.50 7.47
N ARG A 300 13.77 -9.89 8.65
CA ARG A 300 14.76 -10.98 8.74
C ARG A 300 14.16 -12.36 8.48
N GLN A 301 12.85 -12.52 8.65
CA GLN A 301 12.13 -13.78 8.38
C GLN A 301 11.76 -13.91 6.90
N GLY A 302 11.61 -12.79 6.20
CA GLY A 302 11.35 -12.74 4.77
C GLY A 302 10.63 -11.45 4.41
N TYR A 303 10.89 -10.95 3.20
CA TYR A 303 10.23 -9.77 2.66
C TYR A 303 10.05 -9.90 1.15
N THR A 304 9.15 -9.07 0.63
CA THR A 304 8.98 -8.84 -0.80
C THR A 304 9.11 -7.36 -1.08
N LEU A 305 9.87 -6.98 -2.12
CA LEU A 305 9.94 -5.61 -2.59
C LEU A 305 8.95 -5.35 -3.72
N ARG A 306 8.23 -4.23 -3.62
CA ARG A 306 7.36 -3.69 -4.67
C ARG A 306 7.83 -2.29 -5.07
N PRO A 307 8.53 -2.14 -6.21
CA PRO A 307 9.04 -0.84 -6.64
C PRO A 307 7.93 0.19 -6.83
N VAL A 308 8.17 1.41 -6.35
CA VAL A 308 7.39 2.59 -6.73
C VAL A 308 7.91 3.08 -8.08
N PRO A 309 7.07 3.20 -9.12
CA PRO A 309 7.52 3.43 -10.49
C PRO A 309 8.36 4.69 -10.69
N ASP A 310 9.45 4.60 -11.47
CA ASP A 310 10.30 5.75 -11.82
C ASP A 310 9.68 6.71 -12.85
N ARG A 311 8.66 6.25 -13.59
CA ARG A 311 8.00 7.01 -14.66
C ARG A 311 6.49 7.01 -14.46
N TYR A 312 5.94 8.21 -14.51
CA TYR A 312 4.51 8.53 -14.43
C TYR A 312 4.06 9.27 -15.68
#